data_AF-A0A665TRR1-F1
#
_entry.id   AF-A0A665TRR1-F1
#
_cell.length_a   1.000
_cell.length_b   1.000
_cell.length_c   1.000
_cell.angle_alpha   90.00
_cell.angle_beta   90.00
_cell.angle_gamma   90.00
#
_symmetry.space_group_name_H-M   'P 1'
#
loop_
_entity.id
_entity.type
_entity.pdbx_description
1 polymer ?
#
loop_
_entity_poly.entity_id
_entity_poly.type
_entity_poly.pdbx_seq_one_letter_code
_entity_poly.pdbx_strand_id
1 'polypeptide(L)'
;MFQAPPPVTAAISSESSDGSVERVHSAVPPSSVLTNSGIPNQQRKKNDSKTAQSLPFVCEAIKENDEPERKPPSIAAKGRRKSTVAQELIKGNKRLSCAIKPPEMQTKRGKFGEASRPNQKFYEMIQNFRETLEITPISTTDLIEAYKICVCVRKRPLNKQGTVKEIDVVSVPGNGALLVHEPKQKVDLTKYLDNQVFHFDYSFDETTTNDMVYKFTAKPLVQSIFESCMATCFAYGQTGSGKTHTMGGDFTGKQQNSAKGIYALAAQDVFHYLNHRRYADLDLSVYVSFFEIYNGKVYDLLNKKAKLRVLEDDRQQVQVVGLEEVYVTTAEEVIRMIQTGSACRTSGQTSANANSSRSHAVLQIVLRRNDRATTLPLHGKFSLVDLAGNERGTDVSSNDRSTLVETAEINRSLLALKECIRSLGKNSDHIPFRMSTLTKVLRDSFIGENSKTCMIAMVSPGMASCEYTMNTLRYDTNVYDAISQVADLEEKVYVELQN
;
A
#
# COMPACT_ATOMS: atom_id res chain seq x y z
N MET A 1 58.10 -25.65 9.78
CA MET A 1 58.61 -25.65 8.39
C MET A 1 58.76 -27.09 7.94
N PHE A 2 58.03 -27.51 6.90
CA PHE A 2 58.39 -28.61 5.99
C PHE A 2 57.68 -28.31 4.67
N GLN A 3 58.37 -28.51 3.54
CA GLN A 3 57.88 -28.10 2.21
C GLN A 3 57.09 -29.22 1.51
N ALA A 4 56.14 -28.82 0.65
CA ALA A 4 55.52 -29.72 -0.31
C ALA A 4 56.44 -29.95 -1.52
N PRO A 5 56.39 -31.14 -2.16
CA PRO A 5 57.19 -31.44 -3.36
C PRO A 5 56.60 -30.78 -4.65
N PRO A 6 57.44 -30.53 -5.68
CA PRO A 6 57.04 -29.94 -6.96
C PRO A 6 56.43 -30.97 -7.95
N PRO A 7 55.85 -30.52 -9.09
CA PRO A 7 54.97 -31.34 -9.94
C PRO A 7 55.68 -32.12 -11.07
N VAL A 8 54.92 -33.00 -11.73
CA VAL A 8 55.27 -33.64 -13.01
C VAL A 8 54.33 -33.13 -14.11
N THR A 9 54.86 -32.92 -15.32
CA THR A 9 54.16 -32.36 -16.48
C THR A 9 54.04 -33.36 -17.64
N ALA A 10 53.32 -32.93 -18.69
CA ALA A 10 53.12 -33.59 -19.99
C ALA A 10 52.10 -34.76 -20.02
N ALA A 11 51.40 -35.03 -21.13
CA ALA A 11 51.44 -34.37 -22.44
C ALA A 11 50.03 -34.16 -23.04
N ILE A 12 49.96 -33.30 -24.06
CA ILE A 12 48.77 -33.09 -24.90
C ILE A 12 48.77 -34.13 -26.03
N SER A 13 47.60 -34.68 -26.36
CA SER A 13 47.28 -35.08 -27.73
C SER A 13 45.85 -34.70 -28.07
N SER A 14 45.65 -34.31 -29.32
CA SER A 14 44.38 -33.87 -29.90
C SER A 14 44.02 -34.76 -31.07
N GLU A 15 42.73 -35.06 -31.27
CA GLU A 15 42.08 -34.94 -32.58
C GLU A 15 40.55 -35.06 -32.48
N SER A 16 39.86 -34.95 -33.61
CA SER A 16 38.45 -34.55 -33.69
C SER A 16 37.60 -35.44 -34.62
N SER A 17 36.28 -35.18 -34.56
CA SER A 17 35.27 -35.28 -35.65
C SER A 17 34.15 -36.35 -35.55
N ASP A 18 32.92 -35.81 -35.65
CA ASP A 18 31.69 -36.28 -36.33
C ASP A 18 31.06 -37.68 -36.19
N GLY A 19 29.73 -37.72 -36.41
CA GLY A 19 28.88 -38.92 -36.54
C GLY A 19 28.17 -39.33 -35.24
N SER A 20 26.89 -39.07 -34.94
CA SER A 20 25.62 -38.96 -35.69
C SER A 20 24.86 -40.29 -35.91
N VAL A 21 23.70 -40.39 -35.22
CA VAL A 21 22.53 -41.29 -35.46
C VAL A 21 22.67 -42.78 -35.10
N GLU A 22 21.92 -43.24 -34.09
CA GLU A 22 20.77 -44.14 -34.31
C GLU A 22 19.75 -44.15 -33.15
N ARG A 23 18.58 -44.79 -33.37
CA ARG A 23 17.46 -44.89 -32.42
C ARG A 23 17.28 -46.33 -31.94
N VAL A 24 16.84 -46.51 -30.69
CA VAL A 24 16.20 -47.75 -30.25
C VAL A 24 14.86 -47.42 -29.58
N HIS A 25 13.77 -48.04 -30.06
CA HIS A 25 12.47 -48.05 -29.39
C HIS A 25 12.36 -49.30 -28.50
N SER A 26 11.67 -49.19 -27.37
CA SER A 26 11.09 -50.33 -26.65
C SER A 26 9.61 -50.04 -26.33
N ALA A 27 8.80 -51.09 -26.19
CA ALA A 27 7.34 -51.02 -26.42
C ALA A 27 6.48 -51.19 -25.15
N VAL A 28 5.24 -50.72 -25.25
CA VAL A 28 4.18 -50.85 -24.23
C VAL A 28 3.29 -52.08 -24.54
N PRO A 29 2.95 -52.93 -23.55
CA PRO A 29 1.96 -54.01 -23.71
C PRO A 29 0.50 -53.53 -23.50
N PRO A 30 -0.53 -54.15 -24.12
CA PRO A 30 -1.88 -53.58 -24.20
C PRO A 30 -2.98 -54.32 -23.40
N SER A 31 -4.06 -53.61 -23.06
CA SER A 31 -5.45 -54.09 -22.81
C SER A 31 -6.31 -52.92 -22.32
N SER A 32 -7.65 -52.85 -22.47
CA SER A 32 -8.62 -53.61 -23.29
C SER A 32 -9.86 -52.72 -23.56
N VAL A 33 -10.84 -53.17 -24.36
CA VAL A 33 -12.00 -52.35 -24.82
C VAL A 33 -13.35 -53.07 -24.64
N LEU A 34 -14.28 -52.42 -23.93
CA LEU A 34 -15.76 -52.57 -23.98
C LEU A 34 -16.35 -51.18 -23.67
N THR A 35 -17.28 -50.49 -24.36
CA THR A 35 -18.44 -50.76 -25.26
C THR A 35 -19.80 -51.01 -24.58
N ASN A 36 -20.76 -50.09 -24.86
CA ASN A 36 -22.22 -50.15 -24.61
C ASN A 36 -22.68 -50.26 -23.12
N SER A 37 -23.80 -49.71 -22.63
CA SER A 37 -24.85 -48.76 -23.09
C SER A 37 -25.44 -48.03 -21.83
N GLY A 38 -26.43 -47.12 -21.83
CA GLY A 38 -27.37 -46.65 -22.87
C GLY A 38 -28.26 -45.47 -22.41
N ILE A 39 -29.48 -45.35 -22.97
CA ILE A 39 -30.53 -44.33 -22.70
C ILE A 39 -31.92 -45.04 -22.66
N PRO A 40 -33.04 -44.50 -22.08
CA PRO A 40 -33.47 -43.08 -22.21
C PRO A 40 -34.30 -42.41 -21.05
N ASN A 41 -34.50 -41.09 -21.22
CA ASN A 41 -35.68 -40.27 -20.89
C ASN A 41 -36.36 -40.28 -19.50
N GLN A 42 -36.50 -39.08 -18.93
CA GLN A 42 -37.76 -38.33 -19.07
C GLN A 42 -37.62 -36.81 -18.85
N GLN A 43 -38.38 -36.02 -19.63
CA GLN A 43 -38.59 -34.59 -19.39
C GLN A 43 -39.91 -34.40 -18.60
N ARG A 44 -39.94 -33.48 -17.63
CA ARG A 44 -41.20 -32.83 -17.17
C ARG A 44 -40.98 -31.35 -16.89
N LYS A 45 -42.02 -30.54 -17.15
CA LYS A 45 -42.00 -29.08 -17.07
C LYS A 45 -42.83 -28.55 -15.89
N LYS A 46 -42.28 -27.51 -15.25
CA LYS A 46 -42.98 -26.35 -14.64
C LYS A 46 -43.94 -26.58 -13.45
N ASN A 47 -44.23 -25.43 -12.81
CA ASN A 47 -45.12 -25.16 -11.67
C ASN A 47 -44.60 -25.74 -10.32
N ASP A 48 -44.74 -25.08 -9.16
CA ASP A 48 -45.09 -23.68 -8.80
C ASP A 48 -44.74 -23.48 -7.29
N SER A 49 -44.63 -22.29 -6.69
CA SER A 49 -44.36 -20.90 -7.12
C SER A 49 -44.19 -20.05 -5.83
N LYS A 50 -43.73 -18.77 -5.90
CA LYS A 50 -44.19 -17.69 -4.98
C LYS A 50 -43.66 -16.27 -5.28
N THR A 51 -44.61 -15.33 -5.32
CA THR A 51 -44.55 -13.91 -4.90
C THR A 51 -43.26 -13.09 -5.13
N ALA A 52 -43.32 -12.24 -6.15
CA ALA A 52 -42.84 -10.85 -6.04
C ALA A 52 -44.08 -9.93 -5.89
N GLN A 53 -43.96 -8.80 -5.18
CA GLN A 53 -45.00 -7.78 -5.09
C GLN A 53 -44.48 -6.46 -5.67
N SER A 54 -45.23 -5.88 -6.61
CA SER A 54 -44.97 -4.57 -7.21
C SER A 54 -46.01 -3.56 -6.75
N LEU A 55 -45.57 -2.36 -6.34
CA LEU A 55 -46.45 -1.25 -5.99
C LEU A 55 -46.99 -0.55 -7.26
N PRO A 56 -48.31 -0.34 -7.41
CA PRO A 56 -48.90 0.41 -8.50
C PRO A 56 -49.07 1.90 -8.17
N PHE A 57 -49.02 2.75 -9.21
CA PHE A 57 -49.55 4.12 -9.18
C PHE A 57 -51.08 4.12 -9.26
N VAL A 58 -51.75 4.96 -8.47
CA VAL A 58 -53.08 5.54 -8.77
C VAL A 58 -53.11 6.99 -8.25
N CYS A 59 -53.73 7.90 -8.99
CA CYS A 59 -54.04 9.26 -8.54
C CYS A 59 -55.55 9.51 -8.67
N GLU A 60 -56.17 10.12 -7.66
CA GLU A 60 -57.42 10.91 -7.71
C GLU A 60 -57.77 11.36 -6.26
N ALA A 61 -58.47 12.46 -5.97
CA ALA A 61 -58.61 13.77 -6.61
C ALA A 61 -59.44 14.71 -5.69
N ILE A 62 -59.46 16.03 -5.97
CA ILE A 62 -60.51 17.01 -5.55
C ILE A 62 -60.51 17.33 -4.02
N LYS A 63 -60.79 18.56 -3.52
CA LYS A 63 -61.62 19.71 -3.97
C LYS A 63 -61.10 21.07 -3.42
N GLU A 64 -61.38 22.16 -4.16
CA GLU A 64 -61.70 23.58 -3.78
C GLU A 64 -61.09 24.21 -2.48
N ASN A 65 -60.64 25.48 -2.44
CA ASN A 65 -60.63 26.61 -3.41
C ASN A 65 -59.54 27.66 -2.99
N ASP A 66 -59.37 28.90 -3.49
CA ASP A 66 -60.14 29.79 -4.37
C ASP A 66 -59.23 30.86 -5.07
N GLU A 67 -59.80 31.74 -5.90
CA GLU A 67 -59.23 33.06 -6.30
C GLU A 67 -60.36 34.13 -6.36
N PRO A 68 -60.06 35.43 -6.57
CA PRO A 68 -60.65 36.03 -7.77
C PRO A 68 -59.82 37.12 -8.51
N GLU A 69 -59.60 36.86 -9.80
CA GLU A 69 -59.91 37.75 -10.94
C GLU A 69 -58.92 38.85 -11.40
N ARG A 70 -59.21 39.39 -12.60
CA ARG A 70 -58.20 39.90 -13.54
C ARG A 70 -58.77 40.93 -14.54
N LYS A 71 -57.90 41.88 -14.95
CA LYS A 71 -57.92 42.62 -16.24
C LYS A 71 -59.07 43.66 -16.40
N PRO A 72 -59.04 44.60 -17.39
CA PRO A 72 -58.26 44.64 -18.63
C PRO A 72 -57.36 45.90 -18.87
N PRO A 73 -56.55 45.92 -19.95
CA PRO A 73 -55.68 47.05 -20.34
C PRO A 73 -56.22 47.87 -21.54
N SER A 74 -55.80 49.14 -21.69
CA SER A 74 -55.98 49.90 -22.95
C SER A 74 -55.00 51.06 -23.15
N ILE A 75 -54.35 51.07 -24.34
CA ILE A 75 -54.09 52.18 -25.29
C ILE A 75 -53.54 53.55 -24.79
N ALA A 76 -52.60 54.13 -25.54
CA ALA A 76 -51.84 55.34 -25.20
C ALA A 76 -52.39 56.67 -25.77
N ALA A 77 -52.02 57.79 -25.13
CA ALA A 77 -52.17 59.16 -25.66
C ALA A 77 -51.01 60.08 -25.23
N LYS A 78 -50.81 61.21 -25.93
CA LYS A 78 -49.71 62.18 -25.68
C LYS A 78 -50.21 63.40 -24.88
N GLY A 79 -49.39 63.94 -23.98
CA GLY A 79 -49.65 65.21 -23.26
C GLY A 79 -48.37 65.99 -22.91
N ARG A 80 -48.40 67.33 -22.92
CA ARG A 80 -47.21 68.19 -22.78
C ARG A 80 -47.53 69.56 -22.14
N ARG A 81 -47.02 69.81 -20.93
CA ARG A 81 -46.83 71.10 -20.21
C ARG A 81 -46.09 70.72 -18.90
N LYS A 82 -44.97 71.32 -18.44
CA LYS A 82 -44.66 72.73 -18.07
C LYS A 82 -45.63 73.33 -17.02
N SER A 83 -45.21 73.97 -15.94
CA SER A 83 -43.90 74.07 -15.24
C SER A 83 -44.03 75.02 -14.04
N THR A 84 -43.41 74.72 -12.89
CA THR A 84 -43.10 75.74 -11.87
C THR A 84 -41.87 75.37 -11.06
N VAL A 85 -41.20 76.38 -10.49
CA VAL A 85 -39.97 76.27 -9.71
C VAL A 85 -40.20 76.92 -8.35
N ALA A 86 -39.64 76.35 -7.29
CA ALA A 86 -39.31 77.06 -6.06
C ALA A 86 -37.81 76.86 -5.80
N GLN A 87 -37.07 77.96 -5.64
CA GLN A 87 -35.67 77.94 -5.22
C GLN A 87 -35.56 78.71 -3.91
N GLU A 88 -34.99 78.06 -2.90
CA GLU A 88 -34.23 78.78 -1.87
C GLU A 88 -32.79 78.28 -1.89
N LEU A 89 -31.86 79.21 -2.05
CA LEU A 89 -30.47 79.07 -1.63
C LEU A 89 -30.43 79.58 -0.16
N ILE A 90 -29.49 79.20 0.70
CA ILE A 90 -28.13 79.78 0.67
C ILE A 90 -27.15 78.96 1.54
N LYS A 91 -26.00 78.62 0.94
CA LYS A 91 -24.66 78.30 1.52
C LYS A 91 -24.56 77.20 2.61
N GLY A 92 -23.90 76.09 2.27
CA GLY A 92 -23.30 75.15 3.22
C GLY A 92 -22.33 74.14 2.58
N ASN A 93 -21.03 74.38 2.68
CA ASN A 93 -19.89 73.45 2.49
C ASN A 93 -19.89 72.45 1.30
N LYS A 94 -19.18 72.81 0.22
CA LYS A 94 -18.57 71.82 -0.69
C LYS A 94 -17.33 71.17 -0.03
N ARG A 95 -17.36 69.88 0.29
CA ARG A 95 -16.14 69.02 0.28
C ARG A 95 -16.47 67.52 0.16
N LEU A 96 -16.82 67.11 -1.06
CA LEU A 96 -16.85 65.70 -1.46
C LEU A 96 -15.41 65.17 -1.61
N SER A 97 -14.80 64.70 -0.52
CA SER A 97 -13.49 64.03 -0.56
C SER A 97 -13.20 63.20 0.71
N CYS A 98 -14.05 62.22 1.02
CA CYS A 98 -13.69 61.16 1.99
C CYS A 98 -14.27 59.81 1.58
N ALA A 99 -14.05 59.43 0.32
CA ALA A 99 -14.08 58.01 -0.03
C ALA A 99 -12.89 57.35 0.66
N ILE A 100 -13.15 56.57 1.70
CA ILE A 100 -12.13 55.69 2.29
C ILE A 100 -11.73 54.71 1.19
N LYS A 101 -10.53 54.89 0.62
CA LYS A 101 -9.95 53.87 -0.27
C LYS A 101 -9.91 52.55 0.51
N PRO A 102 -10.30 51.41 -0.07
CA PRO A 102 -9.85 50.14 0.48
C PRO A 102 -8.32 50.16 0.52
N PRO A 103 -7.67 49.56 1.52
CA PRO A 103 -6.22 49.59 1.61
C PRO A 103 -5.62 49.01 0.33
N GLU A 104 -4.85 49.83 -0.39
CA GLU A 104 -4.00 49.41 -1.50
C GLU A 104 -2.86 48.56 -0.92
N MET A 105 -3.21 47.33 -0.51
CA MET A 105 -2.27 46.35 0.02
C MET A 105 -1.22 46.11 -1.06
N GLN A 106 -0.01 46.59 -0.77
CA GLN A 106 1.07 46.62 -1.74
C GLN A 106 1.24 45.25 -2.38
N THR A 107 1.20 45.20 -3.71
CA THR A 107 1.78 44.11 -4.49
C THR A 107 3.29 44.13 -4.28
N LYS A 108 3.74 43.63 -3.12
CA LYS A 108 5.15 43.32 -2.85
C LYS A 108 5.65 42.51 -4.05
N ARG A 109 6.63 43.06 -4.75
CA ARG A 109 7.11 42.53 -6.03
C ARG A 109 7.38 41.02 -5.90
N GLY A 110 6.55 40.21 -6.54
CA GLY A 110 6.96 38.84 -6.87
C GLY A 110 8.28 38.91 -7.62
N LYS A 111 9.21 38.00 -7.32
CA LYS A 111 10.49 37.94 -8.06
C LYS A 111 10.16 37.74 -9.55
N PHE A 112 10.56 38.69 -10.39
CA PHE A 112 10.41 38.59 -11.84
C PHE A 112 11.05 37.28 -12.33
N GLY A 113 10.24 36.32 -12.79
CA GLY A 113 10.74 35.06 -13.34
C GLY A 113 9.87 33.82 -13.12
N GLU A 114 9.03 33.75 -12.10
CA GLU A 114 8.12 32.58 -11.95
C GLU A 114 6.87 32.73 -12.83
N ALA A 115 6.73 31.85 -13.82
CA ALA A 115 5.48 31.66 -14.54
C ALA A 115 4.35 31.24 -13.59
N SER A 116 3.14 31.76 -13.81
CA SER A 116 1.97 31.54 -12.95
C SER A 116 1.69 30.05 -12.74
N ARG A 117 1.79 29.59 -11.48
CA ARG A 117 1.55 28.18 -11.15
C ARG A 117 0.05 27.89 -11.19
N PRO A 118 -0.40 26.77 -11.79
CA PRO A 118 -1.78 26.34 -11.59
C PRO A 118 -2.04 26.16 -10.09
N ASN A 119 -3.19 26.64 -9.62
CA ASN A 119 -3.57 26.62 -8.20
C ASN A 119 -2.65 27.39 -7.21
N GLN A 120 -1.92 28.41 -7.68
CA GLN A 120 -1.09 29.32 -6.87
C GLN A 120 -1.68 29.70 -5.49
N LYS A 121 -2.97 30.07 -5.40
CA LYS A 121 -3.61 30.42 -4.11
C LYS A 121 -3.59 29.28 -3.08
N PHE A 122 -3.71 28.02 -3.50
CA PHE A 122 -3.59 26.88 -2.57
C PHE A 122 -2.14 26.71 -2.11
N TYR A 123 -1.16 26.86 -3.00
CA TYR A 123 0.26 26.84 -2.64
C TYR A 123 0.59 27.91 -1.58
N GLU A 124 0.12 29.14 -1.78
CA GLU A 124 0.32 30.26 -0.84
C GLU A 124 -0.30 29.98 0.53
N MET A 125 -1.54 29.48 0.59
CA MET A 125 -2.19 29.10 1.85
C MET A 125 -1.42 27.98 2.57
N ILE A 126 -0.81 27.04 1.84
CA ILE A 126 0.01 25.96 2.42
C ILE A 126 1.34 26.51 2.95
N GLN A 127 2.02 27.41 2.23
CA GLN A 127 3.28 28.00 2.74
C GLN A 127 3.03 28.82 4.01
N ASN A 128 2.01 29.68 4.01
CA ASN A 128 1.63 30.47 5.19
C ASN A 128 1.28 29.57 6.40
N PHE A 129 0.71 28.39 6.18
CA PHE A 129 0.45 27.43 7.26
C PHE A 129 1.74 26.74 7.73
N ARG A 130 2.65 26.37 6.81
CA ARG A 130 3.97 25.79 7.16
C ARG A 130 4.84 26.75 7.98
N GLU A 131 4.73 28.06 7.77
CA GLU A 131 5.37 29.08 8.62
C GLU A 131 4.84 29.09 10.07
N THR A 132 3.73 28.41 10.37
CA THR A 132 3.16 28.25 11.73
C THR A 132 3.37 26.86 12.33
N LEU A 133 4.06 25.94 11.63
CA LEU A 133 4.35 24.61 12.14
C LEU A 133 5.71 24.55 12.84
N GLU A 134 5.70 24.07 14.09
CA GLU A 134 6.89 23.53 14.74
C GLU A 134 7.20 22.16 14.12
N ILE A 135 8.48 21.89 13.82
CA ILE A 135 8.93 20.66 13.16
C ILE A 135 10.05 20.04 13.99
N THR A 136 9.81 18.82 14.48
CA THR A 136 10.72 18.00 15.27
C THR A 136 11.01 16.72 14.47
N PRO A 137 11.98 16.73 13.54
CA PRO A 137 12.24 15.58 12.67
C PRO A 137 12.81 14.40 13.48
N ILE A 138 12.44 13.18 13.09
CA ILE A 138 12.90 11.95 13.75
C ILE A 138 14.44 11.80 13.65
N SER A 139 15.08 11.56 14.78
CA SER A 139 16.53 11.49 14.94
C SER A 139 17.02 10.05 14.98
N THR A 140 18.31 9.85 14.68
CA THR A 140 18.99 8.57 14.92
C THR A 140 19.10 8.21 16.40
N THR A 141 18.90 9.16 17.31
CA THR A 141 18.99 8.98 18.77
C THR A 141 17.72 8.46 19.43
N ASP A 142 16.58 8.51 18.73
CA ASP A 142 15.28 8.33 19.38
C ASP A 142 15.05 6.87 19.81
N LEU A 143 14.27 6.72 20.88
CA LEU A 143 13.96 5.42 21.46
C LEU A 143 13.02 4.63 20.54
N ILE A 144 13.24 3.32 20.49
CA ILE A 144 12.38 2.39 19.76
C ILE A 144 11.48 1.70 20.78
N GLU A 145 10.18 1.89 20.66
CA GLU A 145 9.18 1.29 21.54
C GLU A 145 8.76 -0.10 21.06
N ALA A 146 8.28 -0.93 21.99
CA ALA A 146 8.15 -2.38 21.82
C ALA A 146 6.72 -2.81 21.47
N TYR A 147 6.16 -2.30 20.37
CA TYR A 147 4.79 -2.62 19.95
C TYR A 147 4.62 -4.05 19.40
N LYS A 148 3.48 -4.67 19.68
CA LYS A 148 3.03 -5.93 19.05
C LYS A 148 2.62 -5.71 17.60
N ILE A 149 1.95 -4.59 17.32
CA ILE A 149 1.66 -4.12 15.96
C ILE A 149 2.04 -2.64 15.90
N CYS A 150 2.99 -2.32 15.02
CA CYS A 150 3.47 -0.97 14.80
C CYS A 150 2.92 -0.40 13.48
N VAL A 151 2.44 0.84 13.48
CA VAL A 151 1.93 1.54 12.29
C VAL A 151 2.76 2.81 12.08
N CYS A 152 3.37 2.92 10.92
CA CYS A 152 4.25 4.02 10.54
C CYS A 152 3.78 4.66 9.23
N VAL A 153 4.14 5.92 8.99
CA VAL A 153 3.86 6.61 7.72
C VAL A 153 5.12 7.20 7.10
N ARG A 154 5.26 7.13 5.77
CA ARG A 154 6.36 7.71 5.01
C ARG A 154 5.85 8.59 3.87
N LYS A 155 6.18 9.88 3.94
CA LYS A 155 6.08 10.81 2.81
C LYS A 155 7.29 10.62 1.89
N ARG A 156 7.07 10.36 0.59
CA ARG A 156 8.16 10.42 -0.41
C ARG A 156 8.39 11.87 -0.87
N PRO A 157 9.56 12.21 -1.45
CA PRO A 157 9.73 13.45 -2.21
C PRO A 157 8.73 13.61 -3.37
N LEU A 158 8.46 14.85 -3.75
CA LEU A 158 7.84 15.17 -5.05
C LEU A 158 8.74 14.71 -6.21
N ASN A 159 8.13 14.27 -7.31
CA ASN A 159 8.88 13.83 -8.48
C ASN A 159 9.48 15.03 -9.22
N LYS A 160 10.78 14.99 -9.50
CA LYS A 160 11.47 16.00 -10.34
C LYS A 160 11.12 15.90 -11.85
N GLN A 161 10.27 14.94 -12.22
CA GLN A 161 9.87 14.66 -13.60
C GLN A 161 8.46 15.22 -13.87
N GLY A 162 8.38 16.40 -14.47
CA GLY A 162 7.14 17.02 -14.91
C GLY A 162 7.34 18.47 -15.34
N THR A 163 6.65 18.91 -16.39
CA THR A 163 6.56 20.33 -16.79
C THR A 163 5.59 21.12 -15.92
N VAL A 164 4.68 20.44 -15.22
CA VAL A 164 3.75 21.03 -14.25
C VAL A 164 4.39 21.02 -12.86
N LYS A 165 4.48 22.19 -12.21
CA LYS A 165 4.85 22.30 -10.79
C LYS A 165 3.68 21.80 -9.94
N GLU A 166 3.70 20.52 -9.57
CA GLU A 166 2.77 19.96 -8.60
C GLU A 166 2.97 20.62 -7.21
N ILE A 167 1.87 20.80 -6.49
CA ILE A 167 1.86 21.36 -5.14
C ILE A 167 2.02 20.22 -4.13
N ASP A 168 2.94 20.35 -3.19
CA ASP A 168 3.04 19.49 -2.01
C ASP A 168 1.93 19.86 -1.01
N VAL A 169 1.07 18.90 -0.69
CA VAL A 169 -0.06 19.04 0.24
C VAL A 169 0.12 18.24 1.54
N VAL A 170 1.30 17.65 1.78
CA VAL A 170 1.55 16.80 2.95
C VAL A 170 2.71 17.35 3.77
N SER A 171 2.49 17.60 5.06
CA SER A 171 3.50 18.12 5.98
C SER A 171 3.72 17.12 7.11
N VAL A 172 4.98 16.83 7.43
CA VAL A 172 5.35 15.92 8.53
C VAL A 172 6.01 16.77 9.63
N PRO A 173 5.26 17.25 10.64
CA PRO A 173 5.85 17.96 11.78
C PRO A 173 6.71 17.04 12.68
N GLY A 174 6.54 15.72 12.59
CA GLY A 174 7.27 14.75 13.40
C GLY A 174 6.45 14.25 14.59
N ASN A 175 7.12 13.61 15.56
CA ASN A 175 6.51 13.00 16.75
C ASN A 175 5.29 12.10 16.41
N GLY A 176 5.41 11.28 15.38
CA GLY A 176 4.35 10.38 14.91
C GLY A 176 3.24 11.05 14.08
N ALA A 177 3.19 12.39 14.02
CA ALA A 177 2.14 13.14 13.36
C ALA A 177 2.43 13.43 11.87
N LEU A 178 1.40 13.31 11.05
CA LEU A 178 1.37 13.73 9.64
C LEU A 178 0.12 14.55 9.36
N LEU A 179 0.28 15.64 8.61
CA LEU A 179 -0.78 16.59 8.26
C LEU A 179 -1.03 16.60 6.75
N VAL A 180 -2.30 16.54 6.34
CA VAL A 180 -2.74 16.75 4.95
C VAL A 180 -3.52 18.05 4.82
N HIS A 181 -3.10 18.89 3.88
CA HIS A 181 -3.74 20.14 3.52
C HIS A 181 -4.77 19.91 2.39
N GLU A 182 -5.93 19.30 2.69
CA GLU A 182 -6.89 18.92 1.64
C GLU A 182 -7.47 20.18 0.96
N PRO A 183 -7.22 20.45 -0.34
CA PRO A 183 -7.62 21.71 -0.97
C PRO A 183 -9.10 21.68 -1.36
N LYS A 184 -9.92 22.49 -0.68
CA LYS A 184 -11.38 22.52 -0.88
C LYS A 184 -11.88 23.87 -1.38
N GLN A 185 -13.09 23.85 -1.92
CA GLN A 185 -13.77 25.02 -2.46
C GLN A 185 -15.22 25.00 -2.00
N LYS A 186 -15.67 26.08 -1.36
CA LYS A 186 -17.05 26.28 -0.92
C LYS A 186 -17.97 26.59 -2.11
N VAL A 187 -19.29 26.55 -1.88
CA VAL A 187 -20.34 26.82 -2.88
C VAL A 187 -20.27 28.24 -3.45
N ASP A 188 -19.81 29.22 -2.66
CA ASP A 188 -19.50 30.60 -3.06
C ASP A 188 -18.19 30.74 -3.87
N LEU A 189 -17.57 29.61 -4.26
CA LEU A 189 -16.26 29.50 -4.89
C LEU A 189 -15.07 29.90 -3.98
N THR A 190 -15.28 30.12 -2.68
CA THR A 190 -14.18 30.41 -1.74
C THR A 190 -13.31 29.18 -1.53
N LYS A 191 -12.08 29.23 -2.07
CA LYS A 191 -11.01 28.25 -1.83
C LYS A 191 -10.49 28.33 -0.38
N TYR A 192 -10.37 27.18 0.28
CA TYR A 192 -9.85 27.00 1.64
C TYR A 192 -9.05 25.68 1.77
N LEU A 193 -8.30 25.51 2.85
CA LEU A 193 -7.65 24.24 3.19
C LEU A 193 -8.42 23.55 4.31
N ASP A 194 -8.57 22.24 4.21
CA ASP A 194 -9.11 21.38 5.26
C ASP A 194 -7.99 20.51 5.81
N ASN A 195 -7.38 21.01 6.89
CA ASN A 195 -6.13 20.53 7.48
C ASN A 195 -6.41 19.35 8.41
N GLN A 196 -6.23 18.12 7.92
CA GLN A 196 -6.46 16.88 8.67
C GLN A 196 -5.15 16.29 9.19
N VAL A 197 -5.04 16.19 10.53
CA VAL A 197 -3.92 15.56 11.24
C VAL A 197 -4.20 14.07 11.41
N PHE A 198 -3.16 13.26 11.28
CA PHE A 198 -3.15 11.82 11.51
C PHE A 198 -1.96 11.47 12.43
N HIS A 199 -2.15 10.50 13.33
CA HIS A 199 -1.14 10.02 14.25
C HIS A 199 -0.80 8.55 13.95
N PHE A 200 0.48 8.21 14.19
CA PHE A 200 1.15 6.94 13.95
C PHE A 200 2.28 6.81 14.98
N ASP A 201 2.90 5.64 15.12
CA ASP A 201 4.07 5.47 16.00
C ASP A 201 5.26 6.29 15.47
N TYR A 202 5.52 6.18 14.16
CA TYR A 202 6.62 6.87 13.49
C TYR A 202 6.17 7.54 12.18
N SER A 203 6.59 8.80 12.02
CA SER A 203 6.28 9.64 10.86
C SER A 203 7.55 10.08 10.15
N PHE A 204 7.78 9.55 8.95
CA PHE A 204 8.96 9.80 8.13
C PHE A 204 8.65 10.85 7.04
N ASP A 205 9.51 11.85 6.92
CA ASP A 205 9.42 12.95 5.96
C ASP A 205 10.04 12.61 4.59
N GLU A 206 10.05 13.58 3.67
CA GLU A 206 10.72 13.41 2.36
C GLU A 206 12.25 13.30 2.42
N THR A 207 12.92 13.70 3.50
CA THR A 207 14.39 13.57 3.63
C THR A 207 14.84 12.22 4.21
N THR A 208 13.94 11.50 4.90
CA THR A 208 14.24 10.24 5.58
C THR A 208 14.69 9.13 4.60
N THR A 209 15.88 8.56 4.84
CA THR A 209 16.46 7.47 4.03
C THR A 209 15.80 6.10 4.28
N ASN A 210 16.06 5.11 3.41
CA ASN A 210 15.62 3.74 3.65
C ASN A 210 16.21 3.15 4.95
N ASP A 211 17.45 3.51 5.29
CA ASP A 211 18.16 3.05 6.50
C ASP A 211 17.49 3.55 7.78
N MET A 212 17.03 4.80 7.79
CA MET A 212 16.26 5.39 8.89
C MET A 212 14.89 4.72 9.04
N VAL A 213 14.13 4.56 7.94
CA VAL A 213 12.86 3.83 7.98
C VAL A 213 13.09 2.41 8.50
N TYR A 214 14.08 1.70 7.97
CA TYR A 214 14.45 0.35 8.37
C TYR A 214 14.74 0.23 9.87
N LYS A 215 15.51 1.17 10.44
CA LYS A 215 15.87 1.20 11.86
C LYS A 215 14.63 1.15 12.78
N PHE A 216 13.61 1.96 12.49
CA PHE A 216 12.43 2.09 13.34
C PHE A 216 11.32 1.07 13.03
N THR A 217 11.35 0.41 11.86
CA THR A 217 10.28 -0.49 11.39
C THR A 217 10.65 -1.97 11.42
N ALA A 218 11.63 -2.37 10.61
CA ALA A 218 11.94 -3.77 10.35
C ALA A 218 13.13 -4.29 11.15
N LYS A 219 14.05 -3.44 11.63
CA LYS A 219 15.19 -3.86 12.45
C LYS A 219 14.77 -4.53 13.78
N PRO A 220 13.79 -4.03 14.56
CA PRO A 220 13.35 -4.67 15.81
C PRO A 220 12.69 -6.04 15.59
N LEU A 221 12.08 -6.22 14.40
CA LEU A 221 11.49 -7.47 13.96
C LEU A 221 12.56 -8.53 13.63
N VAL A 222 13.76 -8.14 13.18
CA VAL A 222 14.88 -9.08 13.01
C VAL A 222 15.30 -9.70 14.34
N GLN A 223 15.46 -8.92 15.41
CA GLN A 223 15.78 -9.50 16.73
C GLN A 223 14.68 -10.46 17.19
N SER A 224 13.42 -10.11 16.93
CA SER A 224 12.26 -10.90 17.35
C SER A 224 12.24 -12.31 16.74
N ILE A 225 12.68 -12.51 15.49
CA ILE A 225 12.71 -13.87 14.91
C ILE A 225 13.78 -14.78 15.53
N PHE A 226 14.85 -14.21 16.12
CA PHE A 226 15.80 -14.98 16.94
C PHE A 226 15.24 -15.31 18.34
N GLU A 227 14.19 -14.62 18.77
CA GLU A 227 13.42 -14.87 20.01
C GLU A 227 12.26 -15.87 19.78
N SER A 228 12.27 -16.57 18.64
CA SER A 228 11.23 -17.52 18.18
C SER A 228 9.88 -16.90 17.79
N CYS A 229 9.89 -15.62 17.38
CA CYS A 229 8.69 -14.89 16.93
C CYS A 229 8.40 -15.10 15.43
N MET A 230 7.11 -15.01 15.06
CA MET A 230 6.66 -14.78 13.69
C MET A 230 6.55 -13.27 13.44
N ALA A 231 7.45 -12.71 12.64
CA ALA A 231 7.48 -11.29 12.31
C ALA A 231 6.94 -11.01 10.90
N THR A 232 6.28 -9.87 10.69
CA THR A 232 5.91 -9.39 9.35
C THR A 232 6.04 -7.88 9.22
N CYS A 233 6.53 -7.39 8.08
CA CYS A 233 6.55 -5.97 7.73
C CYS A 233 5.86 -5.74 6.38
N PHE A 234 4.88 -4.84 6.35
CA PHE A 234 4.12 -4.45 5.15
C PHE A 234 4.52 -3.06 4.65
N ALA A 235 4.70 -2.91 3.34
CA ALA A 235 4.60 -1.61 2.66
C ALA A 235 3.24 -1.47 1.97
N TYR A 236 2.52 -0.37 2.25
CA TYR A 236 1.14 -0.11 1.80
C TYR A 236 0.99 1.28 1.13
N GLY A 237 -0.15 1.54 0.50
CA GLY A 237 -0.48 2.78 -0.21
C GLY A 237 -0.55 2.64 -1.74
N GLN A 238 -0.73 3.76 -2.43
CA GLN A 238 -0.99 3.79 -3.88
C GLN A 238 0.20 3.32 -4.74
N THR A 239 -0.05 3.05 -6.02
CA THR A 239 1.02 2.99 -7.02
C THR A 239 1.77 4.33 -7.10
N GLY A 240 3.10 4.25 -7.17
CA GLY A 240 3.99 5.40 -7.21
C GLY A 240 4.28 6.07 -5.87
N SER A 241 3.78 5.60 -4.72
CA SER A 241 4.08 6.22 -3.41
C SER A 241 5.44 5.82 -2.80
N GLY A 242 6.08 4.75 -3.27
CA GLY A 242 7.41 4.34 -2.81
C GLY A 242 7.53 2.98 -2.13
N LYS A 243 6.47 2.15 -2.11
CA LYS A 243 6.48 0.79 -1.54
C LYS A 243 7.70 -0.05 -1.98
N THR A 244 7.81 -0.34 -3.28
CA THR A 244 8.90 -1.15 -3.84
C THR A 244 10.28 -0.49 -3.75
N HIS A 245 10.35 0.85 -3.68
CA HIS A 245 11.61 1.58 -3.41
C HIS A 245 12.09 1.37 -1.97
N THR A 246 11.16 1.30 -1.02
CA THR A 246 11.47 1.08 0.40
C THR A 246 11.83 -0.39 0.63
N MET A 247 11.03 -1.32 0.10
CA MET A 247 11.26 -2.76 0.29
C MET A 247 12.45 -3.28 -0.52
N GLY A 248 12.49 -2.98 -1.82
CA GLY A 248 13.48 -3.51 -2.78
C GLY A 248 14.62 -2.56 -3.17
N GLY A 249 14.67 -1.33 -2.66
CA GLY A 249 15.79 -0.39 -2.86
C GLY A 249 15.67 0.56 -4.06
N ASP A 250 16.61 1.52 -4.12
CA ASP A 250 16.69 2.63 -5.09
C ASP A 250 16.63 2.16 -6.56
N PHE A 251 16.06 2.97 -7.46
CA PHE A 251 16.04 2.70 -8.90
C PHE A 251 16.97 3.63 -9.69
N THR A 252 17.92 3.05 -10.43
CA THR A 252 18.81 3.75 -11.37
C THR A 252 18.37 3.48 -12.81
N GLY A 253 17.36 4.23 -13.25
CA GLY A 253 16.76 4.05 -14.57
C GLY A 253 15.92 2.77 -14.63
N LYS A 254 16.44 1.71 -15.24
CA LYS A 254 15.83 0.38 -15.29
C LYS A 254 16.44 -0.64 -14.32
N GLN A 255 17.58 -0.31 -13.69
CA GLN A 255 18.19 -1.20 -12.69
C GLN A 255 17.71 -0.82 -11.28
N GLN A 256 17.64 -1.82 -10.40
CA GLN A 256 17.27 -1.63 -9.00
C GLN A 256 18.47 -1.99 -8.11
N ASN A 257 18.89 -1.07 -7.24
CA ASN A 257 19.95 -1.28 -6.27
C ASN A 257 19.39 -1.97 -5.02
N SER A 258 19.21 -3.29 -5.12
CA SER A 258 18.60 -4.10 -4.06
C SER A 258 19.33 -4.02 -2.72
N ALA A 259 20.62 -3.69 -2.69
CA ALA A 259 21.41 -3.57 -1.46
C ALA A 259 20.94 -2.46 -0.51
N LYS A 260 20.07 -1.55 -0.95
CA LYS A 260 19.47 -0.46 -0.14
C LYS A 260 18.00 -0.67 0.23
N GLY A 261 17.39 -1.80 -0.14
CA GLY A 261 16.02 -2.12 0.27
C GLY A 261 15.96 -2.69 1.69
N ILE A 262 14.82 -2.53 2.37
CA ILE A 262 14.54 -3.23 3.63
C ILE A 262 14.80 -4.75 3.51
N TYR A 263 14.54 -5.35 2.34
CA TYR A 263 14.89 -6.75 2.06
C TYR A 263 16.37 -7.08 2.31
N ALA A 264 17.29 -6.23 1.85
CA ALA A 264 18.74 -6.45 1.99
C ALA A 264 19.26 -6.04 3.38
N LEU A 265 18.76 -4.93 3.93
CA LEU A 265 19.12 -4.47 5.27
C LEU A 265 18.70 -5.51 6.34
N ALA A 266 17.51 -6.09 6.22
CA ALA A 266 17.06 -7.18 7.07
C ALA A 266 17.94 -8.44 6.92
N ALA A 267 18.33 -8.81 5.69
CA ALA A 267 19.22 -9.95 5.46
C ALA A 267 20.61 -9.73 6.08
N GLN A 268 21.18 -8.53 5.96
CA GLN A 268 22.47 -8.17 6.58
C GLN A 268 22.41 -8.27 8.11
N ASP A 269 21.37 -7.72 8.74
CA ASP A 269 21.19 -7.86 10.19
C ASP A 269 20.93 -9.31 10.61
N VAL A 270 20.18 -10.11 9.84
CA VAL A 270 19.98 -11.55 10.14
C VAL A 270 21.33 -12.27 10.24
N PHE A 271 22.23 -12.09 9.27
CA PHE A 271 23.56 -12.70 9.33
C PHE A 271 24.46 -12.08 10.41
N HIS A 272 24.26 -10.81 10.78
CA HIS A 272 24.93 -10.20 11.94
C HIS A 272 24.47 -10.84 13.27
N TYR A 273 23.16 -10.99 13.48
CA TYR A 273 22.59 -11.62 14.66
C TYR A 273 22.90 -13.13 14.74
N LEU A 274 22.98 -13.83 13.61
CA LEU A 274 23.39 -15.24 13.56
C LEU A 274 24.80 -15.46 14.15
N ASN A 275 25.72 -14.54 13.87
CA ASN A 275 27.09 -14.55 14.41
C ASN A 275 27.19 -13.91 15.81
N HIS A 276 26.10 -13.39 16.37
CA HIS A 276 26.11 -12.71 17.66
C HIS A 276 26.13 -13.72 18.82
N ARG A 277 26.97 -13.49 19.83
CA ARG A 277 27.22 -14.42 20.96
C ARG A 277 25.99 -14.84 21.78
N ARG A 278 24.86 -14.14 21.64
CA ARG A 278 23.57 -14.50 22.26
C ARG A 278 22.83 -15.63 21.53
N TYR A 279 23.09 -15.80 20.22
CA TYR A 279 22.31 -16.67 19.34
C TYR A 279 23.14 -17.75 18.64
N ALA A 280 24.48 -17.65 18.66
CA ALA A 280 25.39 -18.64 18.07
C ALA A 280 25.16 -20.08 18.60
N ASP A 281 24.83 -20.24 19.87
CA ASP A 281 24.59 -21.54 20.51
C ASP A 281 23.23 -22.19 20.11
N LEU A 282 22.41 -21.52 19.29
CA LEU A 282 21.10 -22.04 18.84
C LEU A 282 21.18 -22.93 17.58
N ASP A 283 22.34 -23.04 16.95
CA ASP A 283 22.61 -23.80 15.71
C ASP A 283 21.51 -23.59 14.64
N LEU A 284 21.41 -22.34 14.15
CA LEU A 284 20.37 -21.89 13.23
C LEU A 284 20.85 -21.88 11.78
N SER A 285 20.08 -22.50 10.89
CA SER A 285 20.20 -22.38 9.44
C SER A 285 19.20 -21.36 8.90
N VAL A 286 19.67 -20.54 7.95
CA VAL A 286 18.86 -19.50 7.29
C VAL A 286 18.36 -20.01 5.94
N TYR A 287 17.06 -19.87 5.70
CA TYR A 287 16.40 -20.21 4.43
C TYR A 287 15.64 -18.98 3.91
N VAL A 288 15.59 -18.83 2.59
CA VAL A 288 14.88 -17.73 1.92
C VAL A 288 13.95 -18.27 0.85
N SER A 289 12.72 -17.75 0.82
CA SER A 289 11.77 -17.94 -0.28
C SER A 289 11.26 -16.58 -0.77
N PHE A 290 10.93 -16.46 -2.05
CA PHE A 290 10.42 -15.22 -2.63
C PHE A 290 9.33 -15.54 -3.64
N PHE A 291 8.12 -15.02 -3.44
CA PHE A 291 6.97 -15.30 -4.30
C PHE A 291 6.08 -14.07 -4.53
N GLU A 292 5.29 -14.09 -5.60
CA GLU A 292 4.24 -13.10 -5.84
C GLU A 292 2.83 -13.72 -5.74
N ILE A 293 1.90 -12.98 -5.16
CA ILE A 293 0.47 -13.26 -5.17
C ILE A 293 -0.17 -12.36 -6.22
N TYR A 294 -0.65 -12.96 -7.30
CA TYR A 294 -1.20 -12.28 -8.47
C TYR A 294 -2.52 -12.94 -8.89
N ASN A 295 -3.58 -12.12 -8.99
CA ASN A 295 -4.94 -12.55 -9.37
C ASN A 295 -5.38 -13.85 -8.64
N GLY A 296 -5.31 -13.80 -7.29
CA GLY A 296 -5.70 -14.87 -6.37
C GLY A 296 -4.76 -16.09 -6.32
N LYS A 297 -3.72 -16.15 -7.17
CA LYS A 297 -2.79 -17.29 -7.30
C LYS A 297 -1.41 -16.92 -6.79
N VAL A 298 -0.62 -17.92 -6.38
CA VAL A 298 0.76 -17.74 -5.92
C VAL A 298 1.73 -18.25 -6.98
N TYR A 299 2.82 -17.52 -7.20
CA TYR A 299 3.87 -17.82 -8.17
C TYR A 299 5.25 -17.64 -7.54
N ASP A 300 6.11 -18.64 -7.65
CA ASP A 300 7.48 -18.60 -7.10
C ASP A 300 8.39 -17.70 -7.95
N LEU A 301 9.01 -16.68 -7.35
CA LEU A 301 9.88 -15.74 -8.06
C LEU A 301 11.33 -16.23 -8.19
N LEU A 302 11.73 -17.24 -7.41
CA LEU A 302 13.02 -17.91 -7.55
C LEU A 302 12.90 -19.00 -8.62
N ASN A 303 11.83 -19.79 -8.56
CA ASN A 303 11.51 -20.86 -9.52
C ASN A 303 10.69 -20.34 -10.73
N LYS A 304 11.16 -19.27 -11.39
CA LYS A 304 10.71 -18.84 -12.74
C LYS A 304 9.18 -18.64 -12.91
N LYS A 305 8.48 -18.15 -11.89
CA LYS A 305 7.00 -18.06 -11.80
C LYS A 305 6.28 -19.41 -11.85
N ALA A 306 6.87 -20.46 -11.26
CA ALA A 306 6.17 -21.72 -11.01
C ALA A 306 4.90 -21.47 -10.19
N LYS A 307 3.75 -21.91 -10.69
CA LYS A 307 2.45 -21.67 -10.05
C LYS A 307 2.25 -22.63 -8.88
N LEU A 308 2.14 -22.10 -7.68
CA LEU A 308 2.03 -22.86 -6.43
C LEU A 308 0.57 -23.10 -6.02
N ARG A 309 0.37 -24.00 -5.05
CA ARG A 309 -0.94 -24.27 -4.43
C ARG A 309 -0.92 -23.87 -2.95
N VAL A 310 -1.91 -23.11 -2.51
CA VAL A 310 -2.11 -22.80 -1.08
C VAL A 310 -3.12 -23.80 -0.54
N LEU A 311 -2.71 -24.64 0.40
CA LEU A 311 -3.56 -25.58 1.13
C LEU A 311 -3.64 -25.19 2.61
N GLU A 312 -4.63 -25.73 3.30
CA GLU A 312 -4.85 -25.58 4.74
C GLU A 312 -5.03 -27.00 5.32
N ASP A 313 -4.36 -27.33 6.42
CA ASP A 313 -4.44 -28.65 7.06
C ASP A 313 -5.54 -28.73 8.14
N ASP A 314 -5.74 -29.91 8.73
CA ASP A 314 -6.73 -30.14 9.80
C ASP A 314 -6.44 -29.34 11.08
N ARG A 315 -5.23 -28.78 11.22
CA ARG A 315 -4.80 -27.88 12.31
C ARG A 315 -4.91 -26.41 11.92
N GLN A 316 -5.53 -26.12 10.76
CA GLN A 316 -5.68 -24.78 10.16
C GLN A 316 -4.35 -24.10 9.81
N GLN A 317 -3.26 -24.86 9.68
CA GLN A 317 -1.97 -24.34 9.22
C GLN A 317 -1.99 -24.22 7.70
N VAL A 318 -1.64 -23.05 7.20
CA VAL A 318 -1.66 -22.75 5.76
C VAL A 318 -0.27 -23.02 5.18
N GLN A 319 -0.20 -23.86 4.14
CA GLN A 319 1.05 -24.25 3.49
C GLN A 319 1.03 -23.89 2.00
N VAL A 320 2.12 -23.30 1.53
CA VAL A 320 2.33 -23.00 0.10
C VAL A 320 3.07 -24.17 -0.54
N VAL A 321 2.32 -25.15 -1.03
CA VAL A 321 2.85 -26.42 -1.55
C VAL A 321 3.62 -26.17 -2.85
N GLY A 322 4.91 -26.52 -2.81
CA GLY A 322 5.86 -26.36 -3.91
C GLY A 322 6.68 -25.06 -3.88
N LEU A 323 6.58 -24.25 -2.82
CA LEU A 323 7.44 -23.08 -2.61
C LEU A 323 8.89 -23.51 -2.37
N GLU A 324 9.83 -22.84 -3.02
CA GLU A 324 11.26 -23.13 -2.86
C GLU A 324 11.85 -22.37 -1.66
N GLU A 325 12.24 -23.10 -0.61
CA GLU A 325 13.06 -22.60 0.51
C GLU A 325 14.54 -22.83 0.21
N VAL A 326 15.24 -21.79 -0.25
CA VAL A 326 16.67 -21.85 -0.60
C VAL A 326 17.52 -21.60 0.64
N TYR A 327 18.35 -22.58 1.02
CA TYR A 327 19.35 -22.43 2.09
C TYR A 327 20.41 -21.38 1.71
N VAL A 328 20.80 -20.53 2.67
CA VAL A 328 21.77 -19.44 2.46
C VAL A 328 22.78 -19.32 3.59
N THR A 329 23.99 -18.91 3.23
CA THR A 329 25.14 -18.76 4.14
C THR A 329 25.63 -17.31 4.26
N THR A 330 25.25 -16.44 3.32
CA THR A 330 25.71 -15.04 3.25
C THR A 330 24.57 -14.07 2.88
N ALA A 331 24.70 -12.80 3.29
CA ALA A 331 23.75 -11.75 2.90
C ALA A 331 23.78 -11.50 1.38
N GLU A 332 24.94 -11.70 0.76
CA GLU A 332 25.21 -11.56 -0.67
C GLU A 332 24.47 -12.62 -1.52
N GLU A 333 24.18 -13.80 -0.97
CA GLU A 333 23.28 -14.79 -1.59
C GLU A 333 21.84 -14.30 -1.60
N VAL A 334 21.36 -13.76 -0.47
CA VAL A 334 20.01 -13.21 -0.36
C VAL A 334 19.83 -12.00 -1.28
N ILE A 335 20.81 -11.10 -1.37
CA ILE A 335 20.78 -9.94 -2.28
C ILE A 335 20.71 -10.39 -3.75
N ARG A 336 21.47 -11.42 -4.16
CA ARG A 336 21.38 -12.00 -5.51
C ARG A 336 19.99 -12.62 -5.79
N MET A 337 19.37 -13.26 -4.80
CA MET A 337 18.01 -13.79 -4.94
C MET A 337 16.94 -12.69 -4.99
N ILE A 338 17.09 -11.61 -4.21
CA ILE A 338 16.22 -10.42 -4.29
C ILE A 338 16.29 -9.80 -5.69
N GLN A 339 17.49 -9.63 -6.25
CA GLN A 339 17.69 -9.15 -7.63
C GLN A 339 17.02 -10.08 -8.65
N THR A 340 17.25 -11.39 -8.53
CA THR A 340 16.70 -12.42 -9.43
C THR A 340 15.17 -12.43 -9.40
N GLY A 341 14.57 -12.47 -8.21
CA GLY A 341 13.11 -12.46 -8.05
C GLY A 341 12.46 -11.13 -8.42
N SER A 342 13.15 -10.00 -8.24
CA SER A 342 12.63 -8.68 -8.67
C SER A 342 12.67 -8.52 -10.19
N ALA A 343 13.72 -9.02 -10.86
CA ALA A 343 13.77 -9.13 -12.31
C ALA A 343 12.70 -10.11 -12.84
N CYS A 344 12.50 -11.25 -12.16
CA CYS A 344 11.44 -12.20 -12.47
C CYS A 344 10.05 -11.55 -12.36
N ARG A 345 9.73 -10.90 -11.22
CA ARG A 345 8.47 -10.16 -10.99
C ARG A 345 8.20 -9.17 -12.12
N THR A 346 9.20 -8.37 -12.50
CA THR A 346 9.10 -7.33 -13.55
C THR A 346 8.97 -7.91 -14.97
N SER A 347 9.38 -9.16 -15.18
CA SER A 347 9.21 -9.86 -16.47
C SER A 347 7.73 -10.17 -16.73
N GLY A 348 7.06 -9.31 -17.50
CA GLY A 348 5.66 -9.50 -17.90
C GLY A 348 5.06 -8.41 -18.79
N GLN A 349 5.36 -7.13 -18.56
CA GLN A 349 4.82 -6.01 -19.36
C GLN A 349 5.90 -4.95 -19.66
N THR A 350 5.75 -4.21 -20.75
CA THR A 350 6.78 -3.30 -21.31
C THR A 350 6.88 -1.94 -20.60
N SER A 351 5.98 -1.63 -19.67
CA SER A 351 6.01 -0.43 -18.83
C SER A 351 6.48 -0.76 -17.41
N ALA A 352 7.59 -0.16 -16.99
CA ALA A 352 8.31 -0.51 -15.75
C ALA A 352 7.51 -0.35 -14.44
N ASN A 353 6.38 0.36 -14.47
CA ASN A 353 5.53 0.63 -13.31
C ASN A 353 4.28 -0.28 -13.24
N ALA A 354 4.10 -1.24 -14.16
CA ALA A 354 2.82 -1.93 -14.37
C ALA A 354 2.65 -3.31 -13.70
N ASN A 355 3.72 -3.95 -13.18
CA ASN A 355 3.60 -5.27 -12.52
C ASN A 355 3.76 -5.22 -11.00
N SER A 356 4.71 -4.43 -10.46
CA SER A 356 4.85 -4.24 -9.01
C SER A 356 3.66 -3.53 -8.37
N SER A 357 2.89 -2.79 -9.16
CA SER A 357 1.60 -2.19 -8.80
C SER A 357 0.47 -3.21 -8.69
N ARG A 358 0.60 -4.41 -9.25
CA ARG A 358 -0.52 -5.35 -9.46
C ARG A 358 -0.33 -6.75 -8.87
N SER A 359 0.87 -7.10 -8.42
CA SER A 359 1.12 -8.29 -7.60
C SER A 359 1.66 -7.91 -6.22
N HIS A 360 1.24 -8.62 -5.18
CA HIS A 360 1.87 -8.53 -3.86
C HIS A 360 3.10 -9.41 -3.86
N ALA A 361 4.27 -8.89 -3.51
CA ALA A 361 5.49 -9.71 -3.36
C ALA A 361 5.79 -9.97 -1.88
N VAL A 362 6.12 -11.22 -1.56
CA VAL A 362 6.44 -11.68 -0.21
C VAL A 362 7.80 -12.36 -0.25
N LEU A 363 8.81 -11.71 0.34
CA LEU A 363 10.10 -12.31 0.66
C LEU A 363 10.00 -12.88 2.09
N GLN A 364 10.35 -14.14 2.29
CA GLN A 364 10.42 -14.73 3.63
C GLN A 364 11.86 -15.09 3.97
N ILE A 365 12.29 -14.70 5.17
CA ILE A 365 13.53 -15.18 5.78
C ILE A 365 13.13 -16.10 6.93
N VAL A 366 13.51 -17.37 6.85
CA VAL A 366 13.13 -18.44 7.76
C VAL A 366 14.36 -18.90 8.53
N LEU A 367 14.26 -18.95 9.85
CA LEU A 367 15.27 -19.57 10.72
C LEU A 367 14.78 -20.97 11.11
N ARG A 368 15.60 -21.98 10.85
CA ARG A 368 15.37 -23.37 11.29
C ARG A 368 16.50 -23.82 12.20
N ARG A 369 16.23 -24.61 13.25
CA ARG A 369 17.29 -25.22 14.06
C ARG A 369 17.84 -26.46 13.37
N ASN A 370 19.15 -26.67 13.46
CA ASN A 370 19.83 -27.88 13.03
C ASN A 370 19.75 -28.95 14.13
N ASP A 371 18.52 -29.34 14.49
CA ASP A 371 18.31 -30.47 15.40
C ASP A 371 18.88 -31.76 14.78
N ARG A 372 19.35 -32.68 15.62
CA ARG A 372 19.81 -34.02 15.21
C ARG A 372 18.64 -34.95 14.88
N ALA A 373 17.41 -34.58 15.25
CA ALA A 373 16.21 -35.17 14.69
C ALA A 373 16.03 -34.77 13.21
N THR A 374 15.49 -35.66 12.37
CA THR A 374 15.35 -35.47 10.91
C THR A 374 14.41 -34.34 10.47
N THR A 375 13.87 -33.57 11.41
CA THR A 375 12.89 -32.50 11.20
C THR A 375 13.51 -31.16 11.60
N LEU A 376 14.04 -30.40 10.63
CA LEU A 376 14.56 -29.04 10.83
C LEU A 376 13.44 -28.10 11.32
N PRO A 377 13.30 -27.83 12.63
CA PRO A 377 12.12 -27.19 13.18
C PRO A 377 12.14 -25.70 12.88
N LEU A 378 10.97 -25.13 12.59
CA LEU A 378 10.81 -23.68 12.47
C LEU A 378 11.13 -23.02 13.81
N HIS A 379 12.11 -22.13 13.82
CA HIS A 379 12.46 -21.29 14.97
C HIS A 379 11.77 -19.94 14.86
N GLY A 380 11.97 -19.23 13.75
CA GLY A 380 11.41 -17.90 13.50
C GLY A 380 11.20 -17.66 12.01
N LYS A 381 10.32 -16.72 11.67
CA LYS A 381 10.05 -16.33 10.27
C LYS A 381 9.80 -14.84 10.18
N PHE A 382 10.48 -14.17 9.25
CA PHE A 382 10.21 -12.79 8.89
C PHE A 382 9.60 -12.72 7.48
N SER A 383 8.33 -12.33 7.36
CA SER A 383 7.72 -12.02 6.06
C SER A 383 7.84 -10.53 5.74
N LEU A 384 8.51 -10.19 4.65
CA LEU A 384 8.67 -8.82 4.15
C LEU A 384 7.80 -8.64 2.91
N VAL A 385 6.77 -7.79 3.01
CA VAL A 385 5.65 -7.73 2.06
C VAL A 385 5.59 -6.37 1.33
N ASP A 386 5.79 -6.38 0.02
CA ASP A 386 5.54 -5.25 -0.88
C ASP A 386 4.16 -5.44 -1.53
N LEU A 387 3.13 -4.80 -0.98
CA LEU A 387 1.76 -4.94 -1.45
C LEU A 387 1.56 -4.31 -2.84
N ALA A 388 0.48 -4.69 -3.52
CA ALA A 388 -0.02 -4.01 -4.71
C ALA A 388 -0.53 -2.58 -4.40
N GLY A 389 -0.86 -1.81 -5.43
CA GLY A 389 -1.49 -0.49 -5.30
C GLY A 389 -2.90 -0.54 -4.69
N ASN A 390 -3.29 0.49 -3.94
CA ASN A 390 -4.63 0.64 -3.36
C ASN A 390 -5.55 1.57 -4.17
N GLU A 391 -5.17 1.92 -5.41
CA GLU A 391 -6.03 2.61 -6.38
C GLU A 391 -7.29 1.80 -6.76
N ARG A 392 -8.31 2.52 -7.22
CA ARG A 392 -9.65 1.99 -7.54
C ARG A 392 -9.74 1.59 -9.01
N GLY A 393 -10.72 0.74 -9.32
CA GLY A 393 -11.03 0.33 -10.70
C GLY A 393 -11.46 1.47 -11.63
N THR A 394 -11.86 2.62 -11.08
CA THR A 394 -12.17 3.87 -11.82
C THR A 394 -10.94 4.55 -12.42
N ASP A 395 -9.76 4.25 -11.88
CA ASP A 395 -8.53 5.01 -12.13
C ASP A 395 -7.69 4.34 -13.22
N VAL A 396 -8.16 3.18 -13.70
CA VAL A 396 -7.59 2.37 -14.77
C VAL A 396 -8.07 2.93 -16.12
N SER A 397 -7.14 3.46 -16.93
CA SER A 397 -7.44 4.04 -18.24
C SER A 397 -7.87 3.03 -19.32
N SER A 398 -7.69 1.73 -19.07
CA SER A 398 -8.06 0.62 -19.94
C SER A 398 -9.28 -0.13 -19.41
N ASN A 399 -10.41 -0.08 -20.14
CA ASN A 399 -11.63 -0.84 -19.82
C ASN A 399 -11.52 -2.37 -20.07
N ASP A 400 -10.29 -2.91 -20.10
CA ASP A 400 -10.03 -4.31 -20.38
C ASP A 400 -10.51 -5.21 -19.24
N ARG A 401 -11.33 -6.21 -19.59
CA ARG A 401 -11.94 -7.15 -18.63
C ARG A 401 -10.91 -7.86 -17.74
N SER A 402 -9.72 -8.13 -18.26
CA SER A 402 -8.60 -8.69 -17.50
C SER A 402 -8.18 -7.78 -16.35
N THR A 403 -7.99 -6.49 -16.63
CA THR A 403 -7.49 -5.50 -15.66
C THR A 403 -8.56 -5.09 -14.66
N LEU A 404 -9.84 -5.08 -15.06
CA LEU A 404 -10.95 -4.92 -14.11
C LEU A 404 -11.03 -6.08 -13.10
N VAL A 405 -10.78 -7.33 -13.52
CA VAL A 405 -10.71 -8.49 -12.60
C VAL A 405 -9.46 -8.44 -11.71
N GLU A 406 -8.32 -8.04 -12.27
CA GLU A 406 -7.05 -7.82 -11.58
C GLU A 406 -7.19 -6.78 -10.45
N THR A 407 -7.69 -5.59 -10.74
CA THR A 407 -7.93 -4.53 -9.74
C THR A 407 -9.00 -4.91 -8.71
N ALA A 408 -10.02 -5.69 -9.09
CA ALA A 408 -11.01 -6.19 -8.15
C ALA A 408 -10.42 -7.20 -7.14
N GLU A 409 -9.53 -8.09 -7.58
CA GLU A 409 -8.87 -9.07 -6.70
C GLU A 409 -7.80 -8.41 -5.80
N ILE A 410 -7.08 -7.40 -6.32
CA ILE A 410 -6.21 -6.54 -5.51
C ILE A 410 -7.03 -5.89 -4.39
N ASN A 411 -8.12 -5.20 -4.71
CA ASN A 411 -8.97 -4.54 -3.72
C ASN A 411 -9.62 -5.53 -2.73
N ARG A 412 -10.04 -6.73 -3.17
CA ARG A 412 -10.49 -7.82 -2.28
C ARG A 412 -9.39 -8.21 -1.27
N SER A 413 -8.16 -8.39 -1.74
CA SER A 413 -7.06 -8.83 -0.89
C SER A 413 -6.63 -7.78 0.15
N LEU A 414 -6.65 -6.49 -0.21
CA LEU A 414 -6.39 -5.38 0.71
C LEU A 414 -7.54 -5.17 1.71
N LEU A 415 -8.80 -5.29 1.29
CA LEU A 415 -9.95 -5.25 2.20
C LEU A 415 -9.93 -6.41 3.20
N ALA A 416 -9.62 -7.63 2.72
CA ALA A 416 -9.46 -8.79 3.60
C ALA A 416 -8.34 -8.57 4.63
N LEU A 417 -7.21 -7.97 4.23
CA LEU A 417 -6.11 -7.64 5.14
C LEU A 417 -6.57 -6.63 6.22
N LYS A 418 -7.31 -5.58 5.82
CA LYS A 418 -7.88 -4.60 6.77
C LYS A 418 -8.76 -5.29 7.80
N GLU A 419 -9.70 -6.12 7.35
CA GLU A 419 -10.65 -6.79 8.24
C GLU A 419 -10.00 -7.87 9.12
N CYS A 420 -8.86 -8.44 8.71
CA CYS A 420 -8.06 -9.29 9.59
C CYS A 420 -7.40 -8.47 10.71
N ILE A 421 -6.67 -7.40 10.37
CA ILE A 421 -5.98 -6.56 11.36
C ILE A 421 -6.99 -5.87 12.30
N ARG A 422 -8.10 -5.35 11.77
CA ARG A 422 -9.19 -4.72 12.54
C ARG A 422 -9.93 -5.72 13.45
N SER A 423 -9.87 -7.02 13.18
CA SER A 423 -10.49 -8.05 14.03
C SER A 423 -9.51 -8.58 15.08
N LEU A 424 -8.21 -8.60 14.76
CA LEU A 424 -7.12 -8.80 15.72
C LEU A 424 -7.09 -7.66 16.76
N GLY A 425 -7.09 -6.40 16.30
CA GLY A 425 -7.27 -5.18 17.12
C GLY A 425 -8.68 -5.01 17.74
N LYS A 426 -9.46 -6.09 17.86
CA LYS A 426 -10.69 -6.17 18.65
C LYS A 426 -10.82 -7.48 19.42
N ASN A 427 -9.75 -8.28 19.49
CA ASN A 427 -9.71 -9.61 20.11
C ASN A 427 -10.92 -10.49 19.72
N SER A 428 -11.29 -10.48 18.44
CA SER A 428 -12.48 -11.17 17.93
C SER A 428 -12.22 -12.66 17.68
N ASP A 429 -13.07 -13.52 18.24
CA ASP A 429 -13.00 -14.99 18.15
C ASP A 429 -12.82 -15.54 16.72
N HIS A 430 -13.35 -14.83 15.71
CA HIS A 430 -13.26 -15.23 14.30
C HIS A 430 -12.67 -14.12 13.44
N ILE A 431 -11.38 -14.27 13.11
CA ILE A 431 -10.66 -13.39 12.18
C ILE A 431 -10.77 -13.95 10.73
N PRO A 432 -11.20 -13.16 9.73
CA PRO A 432 -11.68 -13.67 8.43
C PRO A 432 -10.57 -14.02 7.40
N PHE A 433 -9.50 -14.70 7.83
CA PHE A 433 -8.32 -15.01 7.00
C PHE A 433 -8.60 -15.74 5.67
N ARG A 434 -9.74 -16.43 5.54
CA ARG A 434 -10.06 -17.17 4.30
C ARG A 434 -10.57 -16.27 3.15
N MET A 435 -10.76 -14.96 3.38
CA MET A 435 -11.31 -14.01 2.40
C MET A 435 -10.38 -13.67 1.22
N SER A 436 -9.06 -13.89 1.33
CA SER A 436 -8.12 -13.72 0.21
C SER A 436 -6.93 -14.69 0.31
N THR A 437 -6.24 -14.94 -0.81
CA THR A 437 -5.02 -15.76 -0.80
C THR A 437 -3.89 -15.11 0.01
N LEU A 438 -3.81 -13.77 0.02
CA LEU A 438 -2.86 -13.01 0.84
C LEU A 438 -3.07 -13.26 2.35
N THR A 439 -4.32 -13.15 2.81
CA THR A 439 -4.67 -13.35 4.23
C THR A 439 -4.59 -14.81 4.68
N LYS A 440 -4.77 -15.77 3.77
CA LYS A 440 -4.46 -17.19 4.04
C LYS A 440 -2.95 -17.39 4.26
N VAL A 441 -2.12 -16.96 3.31
CA VAL A 441 -0.66 -17.20 3.33
C VAL A 441 0.02 -16.51 4.52
N LEU A 442 -0.53 -15.40 5.00
CA LEU A 442 0.00 -14.67 6.16
C LEU A 442 -0.74 -14.98 7.49
N ARG A 443 -1.60 -16.02 7.53
CA ARG A 443 -2.40 -16.37 8.71
C ARG A 443 -1.57 -16.56 9.98
N ASP A 444 -0.47 -17.30 9.87
CA ASP A 444 0.42 -17.62 10.99
C ASP A 444 1.14 -16.38 11.57
N SER A 445 1.28 -15.34 10.77
CA SER A 445 1.92 -14.06 11.12
C SER A 445 1.01 -13.12 11.91
N PHE A 446 -0.26 -13.50 12.13
CA PHE A 446 -1.27 -12.72 12.85
C PHE A 446 -1.92 -13.45 14.04
N ILE A 447 -1.90 -14.79 14.08
CA ILE A 447 -2.56 -15.58 15.15
C ILE A 447 -1.60 -15.98 16.28
N GLY A 448 -0.29 -16.04 16.02
CA GLY A 448 0.67 -16.48 17.04
C GLY A 448 0.71 -15.54 18.24
N GLU A 449 0.74 -16.09 19.45
CA GLU A 449 1.03 -15.33 20.70
C GLU A 449 2.35 -14.58 20.54
N ASN A 450 3.37 -15.30 20.08
CA ASN A 450 4.66 -14.76 19.63
C ASN A 450 4.59 -14.28 18.17
N SER A 451 3.69 -13.34 17.85
CA SER A 451 3.70 -12.64 16.55
C SER A 451 3.84 -11.13 16.70
N LYS A 452 4.58 -10.50 15.77
CA LYS A 452 4.76 -9.04 15.70
C LYS A 452 4.62 -8.54 14.26
N THR A 453 3.92 -7.43 14.08
CA THR A 453 3.69 -6.82 12.76
C THR A 453 4.15 -5.37 12.73
N CYS A 454 4.72 -4.92 11.60
CA CYS A 454 4.89 -3.51 11.28
C CYS A 454 4.18 -3.20 9.95
N MET A 455 3.50 -2.05 9.87
CA MET A 455 2.84 -1.58 8.66
C MET A 455 3.31 -0.16 8.31
N ILE A 456 3.91 0.00 7.13
CA ILE A 456 4.48 1.25 6.64
C ILE A 456 3.60 1.82 5.52
N ALA A 457 2.82 2.83 5.85
CA ALA A 457 1.95 3.57 4.96
C ALA A 457 2.78 4.53 4.07
N MET A 458 2.83 4.27 2.76
CA MET A 458 3.59 5.09 1.81
C MET A 458 2.65 6.09 1.13
N VAL A 459 2.87 7.40 1.32
CA VAL A 459 2.01 8.47 0.79
C VAL A 459 2.71 9.34 -0.26
N SER A 460 1.97 9.71 -1.30
CA SER A 460 2.43 10.71 -2.28
C SER A 460 2.13 12.12 -1.76
N PRO A 461 3.11 13.06 -1.78
CA PRO A 461 2.90 14.43 -1.33
C PRO A 461 2.07 15.29 -2.29
N GLY A 462 1.91 14.83 -3.53
CA GLY A 462 1.35 15.62 -4.63
C GLY A 462 -0.15 15.88 -4.51
N MET A 463 -0.56 17.12 -4.79
CA MET A 463 -1.96 17.54 -4.79
C MET A 463 -2.87 16.68 -5.68
N ALA A 464 -2.38 16.17 -6.82
CA ALA A 464 -3.17 15.28 -7.68
C ALA A 464 -3.35 13.87 -7.07
N SER A 465 -2.54 13.53 -6.07
CA SER A 465 -2.64 12.29 -5.29
C SER A 465 -3.40 12.45 -3.97
N CYS A 466 -3.95 13.63 -3.67
CA CYS A 466 -4.51 13.94 -2.34
C CYS A 466 -5.58 12.93 -1.90
N GLU A 467 -6.50 12.53 -2.78
CA GLU A 467 -7.53 11.53 -2.44
C GLU A 467 -6.92 10.16 -2.11
N TYR A 468 -5.93 9.68 -2.87
CA TYR A 468 -5.26 8.40 -2.61
C TYR A 468 -4.46 8.41 -1.30
N THR A 469 -3.78 9.52 -1.02
CA THR A 469 -3.11 9.75 0.27
C THR A 469 -4.13 9.74 1.41
N MET A 470 -5.27 10.42 1.27
CA MET A 470 -6.34 10.41 2.28
C MET A 470 -7.00 9.03 2.46
N ASN A 471 -7.19 8.26 1.38
CA ASN A 471 -7.69 6.87 1.46
C ASN A 471 -6.68 5.94 2.15
N THR A 472 -5.38 6.14 1.92
CA THR A 472 -4.29 5.39 2.57
C THR A 472 -4.27 5.71 4.06
N LEU A 473 -4.11 6.99 4.43
CA LEU A 473 -4.08 7.42 5.83
C LEU A 473 -5.33 6.99 6.61
N ARG A 474 -6.54 7.09 6.02
CA ARG A 474 -7.77 6.60 6.66
C ARG A 474 -7.85 5.08 6.75
N TYR A 475 -7.17 4.30 5.91
CA TYR A 475 -7.01 2.86 6.12
C TYR A 475 -6.14 2.62 7.36
N ASP A 476 -4.98 3.28 7.42
CA ASP A 476 -3.92 3.01 8.40
C ASP A 476 -4.27 3.55 9.79
N THR A 477 -4.96 4.68 9.90
CA THR A 477 -5.53 5.16 11.18
C THR A 477 -6.63 4.24 11.69
N ASN A 478 -7.49 3.67 10.83
CA ASN A 478 -8.45 2.63 11.28
C ASN A 478 -7.76 1.33 11.78
N VAL A 479 -6.50 1.11 11.40
CA VAL A 479 -5.67 0.03 11.93
C VAL A 479 -5.06 0.46 13.27
N TYR A 480 -4.45 1.64 13.32
CA TYR A 480 -3.87 2.24 14.52
C TYR A 480 -4.88 2.36 15.67
N ASP A 481 -6.03 3.00 15.44
CA ASP A 481 -7.09 3.21 16.43
C ASP A 481 -7.56 1.89 17.07
N ALA A 482 -7.60 0.80 16.29
CA ALA A 482 -7.97 -0.52 16.77
C ALA A 482 -6.85 -1.17 17.62
N ILE A 483 -5.59 -0.92 17.29
CA ILE A 483 -4.44 -1.42 18.06
C ILE A 483 -4.32 -0.67 19.39
N SER A 484 -4.40 0.66 19.38
CA SER A 484 -4.34 1.49 20.59
C SER A 484 -5.44 1.10 21.58
N GLN A 485 -6.67 0.84 21.11
CA GLN A 485 -7.78 0.34 21.94
C GLN A 485 -7.49 -0.99 22.64
N VAL A 486 -6.62 -1.86 22.09
CA VAL A 486 -6.21 -3.10 22.75
C VAL A 486 -5.10 -2.85 23.77
N ALA A 487 -4.08 -2.05 23.42
CA ALA A 487 -3.01 -1.69 24.36
C ALA A 487 -3.58 -1.01 25.62
N ASP A 488 -4.50 -0.07 25.43
CA ASP A 488 -5.27 0.61 26.48
C ASP A 488 -6.05 -0.35 27.40
N LEU A 489 -6.42 -1.54 26.93
CA LEU A 489 -7.14 -2.55 27.71
C LEU A 489 -6.19 -3.54 28.38
N GLU A 490 -5.13 -3.98 27.68
CA GLU A 490 -4.09 -4.85 28.24
C GLU A 490 -3.38 -4.17 29.43
N GLU A 491 -3.06 -2.87 29.33
CA GLU A 491 -2.48 -2.11 30.45
C GLU A 491 -3.44 -1.98 31.64
N LYS A 492 -4.72 -1.65 31.41
CA LYS A 492 -5.72 -1.52 32.47
C LYS A 492 -5.95 -2.86 33.20
N VAL A 493 -6.08 -3.97 32.46
CA VAL A 493 -6.19 -5.31 33.04
C VAL A 493 -4.92 -5.69 33.82
N TYR A 494 -3.73 -5.32 33.34
CA TYR A 494 -2.48 -5.57 34.07
C TYR A 494 -2.42 -4.79 35.39
N VAL A 495 -2.88 -3.54 35.42
CA VAL A 495 -2.98 -2.73 36.64
C VAL A 495 -4.06 -3.27 37.60
N GLU A 496 -5.22 -3.70 37.09
CA GLU A 496 -6.26 -4.36 37.90
C GLU A 496 -5.80 -5.70 38.50
N LEU A 497 -4.89 -6.43 37.85
CA LEU A 497 -4.29 -7.66 38.36
C LEU A 497 -3.10 -7.44 39.32
N GLN A 498 -2.70 -6.19 39.57
CA GLN A 498 -1.63 -5.82 40.53
C GLN A 498 -2.16 -5.13 41.81
N ASN A 499 -3.48 -4.97 41.95
CA ASN A 499 -4.13 -4.38 43.14
C ASN A 499 -5.05 -5.38 43.87
#